data_AF-A0A5C7GQL2-F1
#
_entry.id   AF-A0A5C7GQL2-F1
#
_cell.length_a   1.000
_cell.length_b   1.000
_cell.length_c   1.000
_cell.angle_alpha   90.00
_cell.angle_beta   90.00
_cell.angle_gamma   90.00
#
_symmetry.space_group_name_H-M   'P 1'
#
loop_
_entity.id
_entity.type
_entity.pdbx_description
1 polymer ?
#
loop_
_entity_poly.entity_id
_entity_poly.type
_entity_poly.pdbx_seq_one_letter_code
_entity_poly.pdbx_strand_id
1 'polypeptide(L)'
;MVREFQSVIGKETRRQAVEKWGGKPDVLVARVGSGSNALGLFHEFMEDEEVRLIGVKGGGFGLDSGRHSAALARGEVGVYHGAVSYLLQDEEGQILARHTFYCC
;
A
#
# COMPACT_ATOMS: atom_id res chain seq x y z
N MET A 1 -14.46 4.85 -6.11
CA MET A 1 -15.38 4.25 -5.12
C MET A 1 -14.65 3.76 -3.87
N VAL A 2 -13.76 2.75 -3.93
CA VAL A 2 -13.07 2.22 -2.72
C VAL A 2 -12.30 3.29 -1.95
N ARG A 3 -11.52 4.14 -2.64
CA ARG A 3 -10.84 5.30 -2.04
C ARG A 3 -11.81 6.18 -1.23
N GLU A 4 -12.94 6.55 -1.82
CA GLU A 4 -13.92 7.44 -1.18
C GLU A 4 -14.43 6.86 0.12
N PHE A 5 -14.79 5.58 0.13
CA PHE A 5 -15.29 4.91 1.32
C PHE A 5 -14.21 4.66 2.39
N GLN A 6 -12.94 4.61 1.99
CA GLN A 6 -11.81 4.50 2.93
C GLN A 6 -11.27 5.86 3.36
N SER A 7 -11.69 6.97 2.73
CA SER A 7 -11.17 8.33 3.00
C SER A 7 -11.40 8.81 4.44
N VAL A 8 -12.35 8.20 5.16
CA VAL A 8 -12.60 8.46 6.57
C VAL A 8 -11.34 8.27 7.43
N ILE A 9 -10.48 7.31 7.07
CA ILE A 9 -9.23 7.02 7.78
C ILE A 9 -8.30 8.24 7.76
N GLY A 10 -8.05 8.81 6.58
CA GLY A 10 -7.20 9.99 6.42
C GLY A 10 -7.79 11.23 7.10
N LYS A 11 -9.10 11.47 6.90
CA LYS A 11 -9.82 12.61 7.48
C LYS A 11 -9.77 12.61 9.01
N GLU A 12 -10.05 11.46 9.62
CA GLU A 12 -9.97 11.31 11.07
C GLU A 12 -8.52 11.44 11.56
N THR A 13 -7.56 10.88 10.83
CA THR A 13 -6.13 11.01 11.18
C THR A 13 -5.70 12.47 11.21
N ARG A 14 -6.06 13.28 10.19
CA ARG A 14 -5.75 14.72 10.15
C ARG A 14 -6.38 15.46 11.32
N ARG A 15 -7.68 15.22 11.57
CA ARG A 15 -8.40 15.84 12.68
C ARG A 15 -7.74 15.53 14.03
N GLN A 16 -7.42 14.26 14.26
CA GLN A 16 -6.78 13.80 15.49
C GLN A 16 -5.34 14.30 15.63
N ALA A 17 -4.60 14.44 14.52
CA ALA A 17 -3.24 14.96 14.52
C ALA A 17 -3.18 16.42 15.00
N VAL A 18 -4.06 17.26 14.45
CA VAL A 18 -4.21 18.66 14.88
C VAL A 18 -4.64 18.74 16.35
N GLU A 19 -5.59 17.90 16.76
CA GLU A 19 -6.08 17.87 18.15
C GLU A 19 -5.00 17.45 19.16
N LYS A 20 -4.16 16.46 18.82
CA LYS A 20 -3.21 15.86 19.77
C LYS A 20 -1.84 16.54 19.81
N TRP A 21 -1.33 17.02 18.67
CA TRP A 21 0.01 17.60 18.58
C TRP A 21 0.07 18.89 17.74
N GLY A 22 -1.08 19.46 17.38
CA GLY A 22 -1.17 20.81 16.80
C GLY A 22 -0.74 20.90 15.33
N GLY A 23 -0.60 19.79 14.62
CA GLY A 23 -0.07 19.80 13.26
C GLY A 23 -0.31 18.52 12.48
N LYS A 24 0.35 18.42 11.34
CA LYS A 24 0.34 17.23 10.47
C LYS A 24 1.38 16.22 10.98
N PRO A 25 1.22 14.91 10.73
CA PRO A 25 2.27 13.93 10.99
C PRO A 25 3.44 14.13 10.01
N ASP A 26 4.69 13.89 10.42
CA ASP A 26 5.84 13.89 9.50
C ASP A 26 5.85 12.66 8.57
N VAL A 27 5.26 11.55 9.04
CA VAL A 27 5.26 10.27 8.34
C VAL A 27 3.94 9.55 8.57
N LEU A 28 3.38 9.00 7.48
CA LEU A 28 2.26 8.07 7.50
C LEU A 28 2.73 6.71 6.99
N VAL A 29 2.38 5.65 7.73
CA VAL A 29 2.79 4.28 7.40
C VAL A 29 1.55 3.39 7.32
N ALA A 30 1.42 2.63 6.24
CA ALA A 30 0.31 1.69 6.06
C ALA A 30 0.75 0.42 5.32
N ARG A 31 0.16 -0.73 5.68
CA ARG A 31 0.40 -1.99 4.98
C ARG A 31 -0.33 -2.00 3.64
N VAL A 32 0.38 -2.41 2.59
CA VAL A 32 -0.12 -2.49 1.21
C VAL A 32 -0.23 -3.95 0.75
N GLY A 33 -1.40 -4.54 1.01
CA GLY A 33 -1.87 -5.76 0.33
C GLY A 33 -2.55 -5.40 -1.00
N SER A 34 -3.89 -5.38 -1.00
CA SER A 34 -4.71 -4.77 -2.06
C SER A 34 -4.64 -3.24 -2.09
N GLY A 35 -4.30 -2.61 -0.96
CA GLY A 35 -3.99 -1.18 -0.86
C GLY A 35 -5.15 -0.28 -0.40
N SER A 36 -6.33 -0.81 -0.07
CA SER A 36 -7.50 -0.01 0.31
C SER A 36 -7.29 0.90 1.53
N ASN A 37 -6.73 0.35 2.62
CA ASN A 37 -6.46 1.11 3.85
C ASN A 37 -5.42 2.22 3.61
N ALA A 38 -4.34 1.89 2.89
CA ALA A 38 -3.26 2.82 2.57
C ALA A 38 -3.78 3.96 1.70
N LEU A 39 -4.59 3.64 0.69
CA LEU A 39 -5.23 4.63 -0.17
C LEU A 39 -6.15 5.56 0.62
N GLY A 40 -6.93 5.04 1.57
CA GLY A 40 -7.79 5.83 2.45
C GLY A 40 -7.03 6.76 3.39
N LEU A 41 -5.92 6.28 3.96
CA LEU A 41 -5.05 7.07 4.84
C LEU A 41 -4.29 8.16 4.06
N PHE A 42 -3.63 7.77 2.98
CA PHE A 42 -2.72 8.64 2.23
C PHE A 42 -3.43 9.69 1.40
N HIS A 43 -4.63 9.40 0.89
CA HIS A 43 -5.34 10.32 0.00
C HIS A 43 -5.49 11.72 0.59
N GLU A 44 -5.82 11.82 1.88
CA GLU A 44 -6.02 13.08 2.57
C GLU A 44 -4.74 13.94 2.61
N PHE A 45 -3.55 13.34 2.57
CA PHE A 45 -2.26 14.01 2.74
C PHE A 45 -1.44 14.10 1.44
N MET A 46 -2.03 13.79 0.28
CA MET A 46 -1.33 13.78 -1.01
C MET A 46 -0.75 15.13 -1.42
N GLU A 47 -1.35 16.24 -0.99
CA GLU A 47 -0.91 17.61 -1.29
C GLU A 47 0.07 18.15 -0.23
N ASP A 48 0.29 17.42 0.87
CA ASP A 48 1.21 17.82 1.92
C ASP A 48 2.61 17.26 1.64
N GLU A 49 3.41 17.98 0.84
CA GLU A 49 4.75 17.51 0.41
C GLU A 49 5.72 17.19 1.55
N GLU A 50 5.53 17.81 2.72
CA GLU A 50 6.32 17.57 3.93
C GLU A 50 6.00 16.22 4.60
N VAL A 51 4.85 15.61 4.28
CA VAL A 51 4.37 14.36 4.89
C VAL A 51 4.84 13.17 4.06
N ARG A 52 5.70 12.34 4.64
CA ARG A 52 6.21 11.14 3.95
C ARG A 52 5.20 10.00 4.02
N LEU A 53 4.84 9.44 2.87
CA LEU A 53 3.87 8.35 2.74
C LEU A 53 4.61 7.02 2.49
N ILE A 54 4.57 6.09 3.45
CA ILE A 54 5.33 4.83 3.41
C ILE A 54 4.38 3.63 3.33
N GLY A 55 4.36 2.97 2.18
CA GLY A 55 3.64 1.72 1.96
C GLY A 55 4.50 0.49 2.29
N VAL A 56 4.01 -0.40 3.16
CA VAL A 56 4.74 -1.61 3.57
C VAL A 56 4.13 -2.87 2.95
N LYS A 57 4.90 -3.61 2.15
CA LYS A 57 4.48 -4.90 1.57
C LYS A 57 5.01 -6.11 2.34
N GLY A 58 4.33 -7.25 2.17
CA GLY A 58 4.72 -8.51 2.81
C GLY A 58 6.02 -9.08 2.22
N GLY A 59 7.07 -9.10 3.04
CA GLY A 59 8.39 -9.62 2.66
C GLY A 59 8.52 -11.14 2.64
N GLY A 60 7.55 -11.88 3.20
CA GLY A 60 7.57 -13.35 3.23
C GLY A 60 8.85 -13.90 3.87
N PHE A 61 9.54 -14.78 3.14
CA PHE A 61 10.83 -15.36 3.57
C PHE A 61 12.04 -14.50 3.17
N GLY A 62 11.82 -13.24 2.80
CA GLY A 62 12.84 -12.33 2.29
C GLY A 62 12.70 -12.09 0.79
N LEU A 63 13.11 -10.92 0.30
CA LEU A 63 12.93 -10.54 -1.10
C LEU A 63 13.74 -11.44 -2.05
N ASP A 64 14.95 -11.83 -1.65
CA ASP A 64 15.83 -12.62 -2.50
C ASP A 64 15.44 -14.11 -2.55
N SER A 65 14.51 -14.54 -1.69
CA SER A 65 14.01 -15.93 -1.67
C SER A 65 13.04 -16.24 -2.81
N GLY A 66 12.53 -15.22 -3.52
CA GLY A 66 11.39 -15.33 -4.43
C GLY A 66 10.05 -15.66 -3.74
N ARG A 67 10.05 -15.94 -2.44
CA ARG A 67 8.87 -16.30 -1.64
C ARG A 67 8.41 -15.10 -0.82
N HIS A 68 7.79 -14.13 -1.50
CA HIS A 68 7.24 -12.91 -0.88
C HIS A 68 5.91 -12.46 -1.53
N SER A 69 5.39 -11.32 -1.07
CA SER A 69 4.17 -10.66 -1.62
C SER A 69 4.43 -9.23 -2.12
N ALA A 70 5.71 -8.86 -2.31
CA ALA A 70 6.15 -7.49 -2.58
C ALA A 70 6.12 -7.07 -4.06
N ALA A 71 4.96 -7.20 -4.72
CA ALA A 71 4.83 -6.90 -6.16
C ALA A 71 5.26 -5.48 -6.57
N LEU A 72 5.07 -4.46 -5.72
CA LEU A 72 5.53 -3.09 -6.04
C LEU A 72 7.05 -2.93 -5.99
N ALA A 73 7.78 -3.85 -5.36
CA ALA A 73 9.23 -3.78 -5.19
C ALA A 73 10.00 -4.76 -6.10
N ARG A 74 9.35 -5.84 -6.55
CA ARG A 74 9.96 -6.94 -7.31
C ARG A 74 9.10 -7.49 -8.45
N GLY A 75 7.91 -6.93 -8.64
CA GLY A 75 7.01 -7.34 -9.70
C GLY A 75 7.19 -6.53 -10.96
N GLU A 76 6.47 -6.95 -12.00
CA GLU A 76 6.47 -6.36 -13.33
C GLU A 76 5.08 -5.85 -13.67
N VAL A 77 4.98 -4.94 -14.63
CA VAL A 77 3.69 -4.43 -15.08
C VAL A 77 2.94 -5.54 -15.82
N GLY A 78 1.68 -5.74 -15.46
CA GLY A 78 0.81 -6.70 -16.12
C GLY A 78 -0.66 -6.37 -15.90
N VAL A 79 -1.54 -7.14 -16.54
CA VAL A 79 -2.99 -6.98 -16.45
C VAL A 79 -3.59 -8.18 -15.75
N TYR A 80 -4.23 -7.94 -14.60
CA TYR A 80 -4.88 -9.00 -13.83
C TYR A 80 -6.11 -8.44 -13.10
N HIS A 81 -7.16 -9.25 -13.01
CA HIS A 81 -8.46 -8.85 -12.45
C HIS A 81 -9.00 -7.51 -13.03
N GLY A 82 -8.76 -7.26 -14.33
CA GLY A 82 -9.28 -6.08 -15.02
C GLY A 82 -8.54 -4.77 -14.76
N ALA A 83 -7.35 -4.80 -14.15
CA ALA A 83 -6.53 -3.62 -13.90
C ALA A 83 -5.07 -3.82 -14.35
N VAL A 84 -4.45 -2.74 -14.84
CA VAL A 84 -3.00 -2.68 -15.07
C VAL A 84 -2.32 -2.34 -13.74
N SER A 85 -1.40 -3.20 -13.28
CA SER A 85 -0.67 -2.97 -12.04
C SER A 85 0.66 -3.74 -12.04
N TYR A 86 1.40 -3.64 -10.94
CA TYR A 86 2.58 -4.48 -10.72
C TYR A 86 2.17 -5.82 -10.14
N LEU A 87 2.61 -6.90 -10.79
CA LEU A 87 2.28 -8.28 -10.49
C LEU A 87 3.56 -9.09 -10.27
N LEU A 88 3.46 -10.15 -9.46
CA LEU A 88 4.46 -11.20 -9.44
C LEU A 88 4.03 -12.23 -10.47
N GLN A 89 4.75 -12.29 -11.59
CA GLN A 89 4.46 -13.17 -12.73
C GLN A 89 5.76 -13.75 -13.27
N ASP A 90 5.68 -14.89 -13.96
CA ASP A 90 6.80 -15.44 -14.70
C ASP A 90 6.90 -14.86 -16.13
N GLU A 91 7.89 -15.35 -16.89
CA GLU A 91 8.16 -14.89 -18.27
C GLU A 91 7.00 -15.18 -19.24
N GLU A 92 6.14 -16.16 -18.92
CA GLU A 92 4.94 -16.48 -19.70
C GLU A 92 3.71 -15.68 -19.23
N GLY A 93 3.88 -14.81 -18.23
CA GLY A 93 2.82 -14.00 -17.64
C GLY A 93 1.91 -14.75 -16.67
N GLN A 94 2.28 -15.95 -16.21
CA GLN A 94 1.52 -16.68 -15.21
C GLN A 94 1.72 -16.07 -13.83
N ILE A 95 0.64 -15.96 -13.06
CA ILE A 95 0.68 -15.34 -11.74
C ILE A 95 1.36 -16.25 -10.72
N LEU A 96 2.41 -15.74 -10.08
CA LEU A 96 3.17 -16.46 -9.07
C LEU A 96 2.45 -16.48 -7.72
N ALA A 97 2.67 -17.56 -6.96
CA ALA A 97 2.15 -17.70 -5.61
C ALA A 97 2.75 -16.67 -4.65
N ARG A 98 1.88 -15.93 -3.97
CA ARG A 98 2.27 -14.91 -2.98
C ARG A 98 2.52 -15.56 -1.62
N HIS A 99 3.63 -15.19 -0.99
CA HIS A 99 4.02 -15.70 0.32
C HIS A 99 4.07 -14.57 1.36
N THR A 100 3.40 -14.77 2.48
CA THR A 100 3.31 -13.84 3.61
C THR A 100 2.75 -14.58 4.83
N PHE A 101 3.17 -14.19 6.04
CA PHE A 101 2.65 -14.76 7.29
C PHE A 101 1.25 -14.25 7.66
N TYR A 102 0.80 -13.17 7.03
CA TYR A 102 -0.53 -12.60 7.23
C TYR A 102 -1.36 -12.75 5.97
N CYS A 103 -2.65 -13.06 6.13
CA CYS A 103 -3.60 -13.03 5.02
C CYS A 103 -3.55 -11.65 4.32
N CYS A 104 -3.52 -11.66 2.99
CA CYS A 104 -3.34 -10.50 2.11
C CYS A 104 -4.63 -10.19 1.37
#